data_AF-A0A831SKE1-F1
#
_entry.id   AF-A0A831SKE1-F1
#
_cell.length_a   1.000
_cell.length_b   1.000
_cell.length_c   1.000
_cell.angle_alpha   90.00
_cell.angle_beta   90.00
_cell.angle_gamma   90.00
#
_symmetry.space_group_name_H-M   'P 1'
#
loop_
_entity.id
_entity.type
_entity.pdbx_description
1 polymer ?
#
loop_
_entity_poly.entity_id
_entity_poly.type
_entity_poly.pdbx_seq_one_letter_code
_entity_poly.pdbx_strand_id
1 'polypeptide(L)'
;MIQMRYLRGRGIKSNIPVNERNRKFPKRGRQTRLDKDGYMRNRSAVERFNAWIESFKSILVRFERLAVCFMAAVNLACIRMVLRVLK
;
A
#
# COMPACT_ATOMS: atom_id res chain seq x y z
N MET A 1 -17.84 13.42 -1.93
CA MET A 1 -17.16 14.50 -2.69
C MET A 1 -16.26 15.38 -1.79
N ILE A 2 -16.57 15.53 -0.50
CA ILE A 2 -15.83 16.35 0.48
C ILE A 2 -14.38 15.87 0.70
N GLN A 3 -14.17 14.55 0.83
CA GLN A 3 -12.86 13.95 1.09
C GLN A 3 -11.80 14.26 0.02
N MET A 4 -12.20 14.24 -1.26
CA MET A 4 -11.25 14.47 -2.37
C MET A 4 -10.84 15.94 -2.50
N ARG A 5 -11.72 16.88 -2.11
CA ARG A 5 -11.41 18.31 -2.11
C ARG A 5 -10.46 18.66 -0.96
N TYR A 6 -10.71 18.09 0.21
CA TYR A 6 -9.86 18.22 1.39
C TYR A 6 -8.43 17.70 1.16
N LEU A 7 -8.29 16.50 0.58
CA LEU A 7 -6.98 15.92 0.26
C LEU A 7 -6.21 16.72 -0.80
N ARG A 8 -6.89 17.24 -1.83
CA ARG A 8 -6.27 18.11 -2.84
C ARG A 8 -5.75 19.43 -2.24
N GLY A 9 -6.47 20.01 -1.29
CA GLY A 9 -6.01 21.21 -0.56
C GLY A 9 -4.72 20.96 0.23
N ARG A 10 -4.39 19.71 0.52
CA ARG A 10 -3.15 19.27 1.17
C ARG A 10 -2.08 18.75 0.19
N GLY A 11 -2.30 18.90 -1.12
CA GLY A 11 -1.38 18.40 -2.15
C GLY A 11 -1.38 16.87 -2.32
N ILE A 12 -2.26 16.14 -1.62
CA ILE A 12 -2.31 14.68 -1.68
C ILE A 12 -3.05 14.26 -2.95
N LYS A 13 -2.31 13.68 -3.90
CA LYS A 13 -2.84 13.16 -5.17
C LYS A 13 -3.13 11.68 -5.04
N SER A 14 -4.31 11.25 -5.50
CA SER A 14 -4.63 9.83 -5.62
C SER A 14 -3.99 9.28 -6.90
N ASN A 15 -3.34 8.13 -6.82
CA ASN A 15 -2.83 7.39 -7.98
C ASN A 15 -3.44 5.98 -8.02
N ILE A 16 -4.77 5.89 -7.90
CA ILE A 16 -5.49 4.62 -7.81
C ILE A 16 -6.30 4.43 -9.11
N PRO A 17 -6.16 3.28 -9.80
CA PRO A 17 -6.94 3.01 -10.99
C PRO A 17 -8.43 2.91 -10.64
N VAL A 18 -9.29 3.30 -11.58
CA VAL A 18 -10.73 3.14 -11.43
C VAL A 18 -11.07 1.66 -11.57
N ASN A 19 -11.80 1.10 -10.60
CA ASN A 19 -12.30 -0.28 -10.73
C ASN A 19 -13.46 -0.31 -11.73
N GLU A 20 -13.22 -0.95 -12.88
CA GLU A 20 -14.18 -1.09 -13.98
C GLU A 20 -15.10 -2.31 -13.81
N ARG A 21 -14.68 -3.34 -13.07
CA ARG A 21 -15.41 -4.63 -12.99
C ARG A 21 -16.79 -4.55 -12.34
N ASN A 22 -16.97 -3.69 -11.35
CA ASN A 22 -18.20 -3.64 -10.54
C ASN A 22 -19.11 -2.46 -10.90
N ARG A 23 -19.17 -2.07 -12.18
CA ARG A 23 -19.71 -0.75 -12.51
C ARG A 23 -20.44 -0.65 -13.84
N LYS A 24 -21.72 -0.25 -13.76
CA LYS A 24 -22.58 0.06 -14.92
C LYS A 24 -22.43 1.50 -15.44
N PHE A 25 -21.99 2.45 -14.60
CA PHE A 25 -21.93 3.89 -14.97
C PHE A 25 -20.63 4.58 -14.50
N PRO A 26 -20.09 5.55 -15.26
CA PRO A 26 -18.88 6.30 -14.90
C PRO A 26 -19.06 7.13 -13.62
N LYS A 27 -17.95 7.54 -12.98
CA LYS A 27 -18.00 8.25 -11.68
C LYS A 27 -18.36 9.68 -12.04
N ARG A 28 -19.35 10.26 -11.36
CA ARG A 28 -19.62 11.69 -11.49
C ARG A 28 -18.37 12.47 -11.09
N GLY A 29 -17.91 13.36 -11.97
CA GLY A 29 -16.75 14.22 -11.78
C GLY A 29 -15.51 13.81 -12.58
N ARG A 30 -14.48 14.65 -12.51
CA ARG A 30 -13.22 14.46 -13.24
C ARG A 30 -12.50 13.19 -12.78
N GLN A 31 -12.16 12.32 -13.74
CA GLN A 31 -11.33 11.14 -13.49
C GLN A 31 -9.98 11.55 -12.89
N THR A 32 -9.51 10.78 -11.92
CA THR A 32 -8.17 10.96 -11.35
C THR A 32 -7.13 10.66 -12.41
N ARG A 33 -6.12 11.52 -12.57
CA ARG A 33 -4.97 11.23 -13.42
C ARG A 33 -4.21 10.06 -12.79
N LEU A 34 -4.16 8.93 -13.49
CA LEU A 34 -3.37 7.76 -13.12
C LEU A 34 -2.03 7.84 -13.85
N ASP A 35 -0.94 7.94 -13.10
CA ASP A 35 0.39 7.63 -13.59
C ASP A 35 0.58 6.12 -13.57
N LYS A 36 0.43 5.48 -14.73
CA LYS A 36 0.44 4.02 -14.88
C LYS A 36 1.79 3.42 -14.49
N ASP A 37 2.88 4.06 -14.92
CA ASP A 37 4.23 3.53 -14.71
C ASP A 37 4.63 3.63 -13.23
N GLY A 38 4.39 4.79 -12.61
CA GLY A 38 4.59 4.97 -11.17
C GLY A 38 3.66 4.07 -10.35
N TYR A 39 2.42 3.87 -10.78
CA TYR A 39 1.49 2.96 -10.11
C TYR A 39 1.99 1.51 -10.14
N MET A 40 2.37 0.99 -11.31
CA MET A 40 2.84 -0.39 -11.47
C MET A 40 4.12 -0.64 -10.65
N ARG A 41 5.07 0.28 -10.68
CA ARG A 41 6.33 0.15 -9.92
C ARG A 41 6.10 0.11 -8.42
N ASN A 42 5.32 1.06 -7.90
CA ASN A 42 5.01 1.14 -6.48
C ASN A 42 4.19 -0.06 -6.01
N ARG A 43 3.20 -0.47 -6.80
CA ARG A 43 2.37 -1.64 -6.50
C ARG A 43 3.21 -2.91 -6.46
N SER A 44 4.07 -3.14 -7.45
CA SER A 44 4.92 -4.33 -7.50
C SER A 44 5.89 -4.39 -6.30
N ALA A 45 6.45 -3.25 -5.89
CA ALA A 45 7.29 -3.18 -4.70
C ALA A 45 6.52 -3.55 -3.42
N VAL A 46 5.31 -3.00 -3.24
CA VAL A 46 4.44 -3.30 -2.09
C VAL A 46 3.99 -4.75 -2.08
N GLU A 47 3.59 -5.31 -3.22
CA GLU A 47 3.15 -6.70 -3.33
C GLU A 47 4.29 -7.69 -3.01
N ARG A 48 5.51 -7.44 -3.50
CA ARG A 48 6.69 -8.24 -3.14
C ARG A 48 7.00 -8.16 -1.65
N PHE A 49 6.92 -6.96 -1.07
CA PHE A 49 7.12 -6.76 0.36
C PHE A 49 6.09 -7.54 1.18
N ASN A 50 4.82 -7.50 0.78
CA ASN A 50 3.75 -8.23 1.47
C ASN A 50 3.93 -9.75 1.36
N ALA A 51 4.25 -10.28 0.17
CA ALA A 51 4.54 -11.71 -0.02
C ALA A 51 5.74 -12.17 0.83
N TRP A 52 6.76 -11.31 0.95
CA TRP A 52 7.92 -11.58 1.80
C TRP A 52 7.57 -11.57 3.29
N ILE A 53 6.79 -10.59 3.76
CA ILE A 53 6.31 -10.57 5.15
C ILE A 53 5.45 -11.80 5.46
N GLU A 54 4.63 -12.25 4.51
CA GLU A 54 3.79 -13.45 4.67
C GLU A 54 4.63 -14.72 4.92
N SER A 55 5.88 -14.74 4.47
CA SER A 55 6.83 -15.83 4.75
C SER A 55 7.16 -15.94 6.25
N PHE A 56 7.04 -14.85 7.01
CA PHE A 56 7.14 -14.85 8.47
C PHE A 56 5.77 -15.13 9.09
N LYS A 57 5.34 -16.39 9.06
CA LYS A 57 4.06 -16.85 9.63
C LYS A 57 3.88 -16.44 11.11
N SER A 58 4.97 -16.25 11.85
CA SER A 58 4.97 -15.77 13.24
C SER A 58 4.55 -14.29 13.41
N ILE A 59 4.71 -13.45 12.38
CA ILE A 59 4.31 -12.04 12.40
C ILE A 59 2.79 -11.93 12.21
N LEU A 60 2.21 -12.77 11.35
CA LEU A 60 0.77 -12.80 11.08
C LEU A 60 -0.05 -13.13 12.33
N VAL A 61 0.38 -14.12 13.11
CA VAL A 61 -0.28 -14.50 14.38
C VAL A 61 -0.23 -13.38 15.42
N ARG A 62 0.79 -12.52 15.37
CA ARG A 62 0.97 -11.42 16.34
C ARG A 62 0.17 -10.15 16.00
N PHE A 63 -0.36 -10.03 14.78
CA PHE A 63 -1.26 -8.94 14.39
C PHE A 63 -2.55 -8.93 15.23
N GLU A 64 -3.07 -10.11 15.59
CA GLU A 64 -4.33 -10.25 16.33
C GLU A 64 -4.26 -9.73 17.77
N ARG A 65 -3.07 -9.50 18.32
CA ARG A 65 -2.88 -9.24 19.76
C ARG A 65 -2.54 -7.79 20.11
N LEU A 66 -1.66 -7.12 19.37
CA LEU A 66 -1.30 -5.71 19.66
C LEU A 66 -0.62 -5.04 18.45
N ALA A 67 -1.16 -3.90 17.99
CA ALA A 67 -0.64 -3.18 16.82
C ALA A 67 0.83 -2.72 16.98
N VAL A 68 1.24 -2.35 18.20
CA VAL A 68 2.62 -1.92 18.49
C VAL A 68 3.61 -3.07 18.31
N CYS A 69 3.26 -4.27 18.81
CA CYS A 69 4.08 -5.47 18.67
C CYS A 69 4.22 -5.89 17.20
N PHE A 70 3.15 -5.74 16.42
CA PHE A 70 3.19 -5.96 14.98
C PHE A 70 4.17 -5.00 14.29
N MET A 71 4.07 -3.70 14.57
CA MET A 71 4.99 -2.70 13.98
C MET A 71 6.45 -2.95 14.36
N ALA A 72 6.72 -3.32 15.60
CA ALA A 72 8.08 -3.70 16.04
C ALA A 72 8.61 -4.92 15.28
N ALA A 73 7.78 -5.94 15.07
CA ALA A 73 8.15 -7.14 14.30
C ALA A 73 8.40 -6.83 12.82
N VAL A 74 7.58 -5.96 12.20
CA VAL A 74 7.78 -5.50 10.82
C VAL A 74 9.11 -4.74 10.69
N ASN A 75 9.42 -3.83 11.62
CA ASN A 75 10.68 -3.10 11.61
C ASN A 75 11.90 -4.05 11.75
N LEU A 76 11.82 -5.04 12.64
CA LEU A 76 12.88 -6.05 12.80
C LEU A 76 13.07 -6.87 11.52
N ALA A 77 11.98 -7.24 10.85
CA ALA A 77 12.03 -7.91 9.57
C ALA A 77 12.74 -7.03 8.52
N CYS A 78 12.34 -5.76 8.38
CA CYS A 78 13.00 -4.81 7.47
C CYS A 78 14.50 -4.69 7.73
N ILE A 79 14.93 -4.57 8.99
CA ILE A 79 16.36 -4.52 9.36
C ILE A 79 17.08 -5.78 8.88
N ARG A 80 16.53 -6.97 9.16
CA ARG A 80 17.11 -8.23 8.72
C ARG A 80 17.20 -8.35 7.20
N MET A 81 16.25 -7.77 6.49
CA MET A 81 16.21 -7.75 5.03
C MET A 81 17.33 -6.89 4.45
N VAL A 82 17.52 -5.68 4.98
CA VAL A 82 18.62 -4.77 4.59
C VAL A 82 19.98 -5.41 4.90
N LEU A 83 20.14 -6.01 6.08
CA LEU A 83 21.39 -6.68 6.48
C LEU A 83 21.74 -7.89 5.58
N ARG A 84 20.77 -8.53 4.93
CA ARG A 84 21.02 -9.60 3.95
C ARG A 84 21.50 -9.09 2.60
N VAL A 85 21.08 -7.89 2.21
CA VAL A 85 21.45 -7.27 0.92
C VAL A 85 22.80 -6.56 1.00
N LEU A 86 23.17 -6.09 2.19
CA LEU A 86 24.42 -5.34 2.43
C LEU A 86 25.65 -6.26 2.68
N LYS A 87 25.44 -7.57 2.77
CA LYS A 87 26.49 -8.61 2.84
C LYS A 87 26.79 -9.12 1.44
#